data_AF-A0A2Y9KMV3-F1
#
_entry.id   AF-A0A2Y9KMV3-F1
#
_cell.length_a   1.000
_cell.length_b   1.000
_cell.length_c   1.000
_cell.angle_alpha   90.00
_cell.angle_beta   90.00
_cell.angle_gamma   90.00
#
_symmetry.space_group_name_H-M   'P 1'
#
loop_
_entity.id
_entity.type
_entity.pdbx_description
1 polymer ?
#
loop_
_entity_poly.entity_id
_entity_poly.type
_entity_poly.pdbx_seq_one_letter_code
_entity_poly.pdbx_strand_id
1 'polypeptide(L)'
;MASPEHPGSPGWTGPTAKCTAGTRQEASATGRDLPCPGPEGHLDAPGSPSPNSSMTTGELQEYWRKEKRCWRRVKLLFEVASARIEERKVSKFVMYQIVVIQTGSFDSNKAVLERRYSDFEMLQKNLLKTFREEIEDIAFPKKHLVGNFTEEMISERKLAFKEYLTLLYAIRCVRRSREFIDFLTRPELREAFGCLRGGQYGRALDILVRVVPLQEKLTAHCPVMMVPALCAMLVCHRDLERPAEAFAAGERALQCLQAREGHRYYAPLLDAMICLAYALGKDFVSLQEKLQESQLRQPSPWGFTLKELTVREYLY
;
A
#
# COMPACT_ATOMS: atom_id res chain seq x y z
N MET A 1 -17.66 -67.67 14.25
CA MET A 1 -16.40 -68.42 14.10
C MET A 1 -15.33 -67.39 13.75
N ALA A 2 -14.60 -66.90 14.76
CA ALA A 2 -13.25 -67.36 15.19
C ALA A 2 -12.15 -66.72 14.31
N SER A 3 -11.11 -66.01 14.74
CA SER A 3 -10.51 -65.49 16.01
C SER A 3 -9.41 -64.47 15.55
N PRO A 4 -8.36 -64.02 16.30
CA PRO A 4 -8.03 -64.02 17.74
C PRO A 4 -7.42 -62.69 18.29
N GLU A 5 -6.97 -62.82 19.54
CA GLU A 5 -6.49 -61.94 20.63
C GLU A 5 -5.14 -61.18 20.48
N HIS A 6 -4.92 -60.28 21.46
CA HIS A 6 -3.75 -59.39 21.75
C HIS A 6 -2.40 -60.11 22.06
N PRO A 7 -1.25 -59.40 22.25
CA PRO A 7 -0.90 -58.79 23.57
C PRO A 7 0.08 -57.58 23.58
N GLY A 8 0.15 -56.84 24.71
CA GLY A 8 1.44 -56.37 25.28
C GLY A 8 1.67 -54.86 25.52
N SER A 9 1.53 -54.42 26.77
CA SER A 9 2.17 -53.21 27.36
C SER A 9 3.48 -53.61 28.10
N PRO A 10 4.43 -52.70 28.40
CA PRO A 10 4.41 -51.86 29.64
C PRO A 10 4.98 -50.42 29.39
N GLY A 11 4.62 -49.32 30.08
CA GLY A 11 4.71 -49.04 31.52
C GLY A 11 6.16 -48.70 31.92
N TRP A 12 6.48 -47.48 32.38
CA TRP A 12 7.46 -47.11 33.44
C TRP A 12 7.69 -45.58 33.53
N THR A 13 8.15 -45.14 34.69
CA THR A 13 7.78 -43.91 35.43
C THR A 13 9.00 -43.10 35.88
N GLY A 14 8.94 -41.76 35.76
CA GLY A 14 9.64 -40.76 36.60
C GLY A 14 11.16 -40.54 36.40
N PRO A 15 11.77 -39.47 36.98
CA PRO A 15 11.26 -38.65 38.07
C PRO A 15 11.23 -37.12 37.86
N THR A 16 10.37 -36.53 38.68
CA THR A 16 10.21 -35.13 39.07
C THR A 16 11.40 -34.62 39.89
N ALA A 17 11.82 -33.37 39.68
CA ALA A 17 12.52 -32.58 40.70
C ALA A 17 11.84 -31.21 40.81
N LYS A 18 11.37 -30.92 42.02
CA LYS A 18 10.69 -29.71 42.48
C LYS A 18 11.67 -28.82 43.27
N CYS A 19 11.26 -27.56 43.42
CA CYS A 19 11.59 -26.62 44.52
C CYS A 19 12.99 -25.97 44.42
N THR A 20 13.21 -24.69 44.78
CA THR A 20 12.42 -23.72 45.57
C THR A 20 12.97 -22.31 45.38
N ALA A 21 12.16 -21.34 45.77
CA ALA A 21 12.39 -19.89 45.79
C ALA A 21 13.64 -19.43 46.55
N GLY A 22 14.16 -18.26 46.13
CA GLY A 22 15.13 -17.44 46.85
C GLY A 22 14.97 -15.96 46.50
N THR A 23 14.97 -15.12 47.51
CA THR A 23 14.37 -13.78 47.60
C THR A 23 15.39 -12.66 47.39
N ARG A 24 14.94 -11.49 46.88
CA ARG A 24 15.57 -10.13 46.90
C ARG A 24 16.85 -9.98 46.06
N GLN A 25 17.10 -8.86 45.36
CA GLN A 25 17.15 -7.49 45.88
C GLN A 25 17.18 -6.46 44.72
N GLU A 26 16.65 -5.26 44.99
CA GLU A 26 16.72 -4.05 44.15
C GLU A 26 18.15 -3.64 43.81
N ALA A 27 18.34 -3.12 42.59
CA ALA A 27 19.31 -2.06 42.33
C ALA A 27 18.84 -1.20 41.13
N SER A 28 18.49 0.03 41.45
CA SER A 28 18.36 1.17 40.55
C SER A 28 19.73 1.63 40.04
N ALA A 29 19.78 2.10 38.78
CA ALA A 29 20.53 3.27 38.30
C ALA A 29 20.67 3.19 36.77
N THR A 30 20.01 4.07 36.02
CA THR A 30 20.60 5.31 35.49
C THR A 30 21.60 5.07 34.35
N GLY A 31 21.22 5.51 33.15
CA GLY A 31 22.15 6.31 32.35
C GLY A 31 22.53 5.77 30.97
N ARG A 32 22.23 6.63 29.99
CA ARG A 32 22.92 6.87 28.72
C ARG A 32 22.54 6.02 27.51
N ASP A 33 21.65 6.64 26.74
CA ASP A 33 21.75 6.74 25.28
C ASP A 33 23.23 6.86 24.85
N LEU A 34 23.69 5.88 24.07
CA LEU A 34 24.93 5.97 23.31
C LEU A 34 24.57 6.09 21.81
N PRO A 35 25.07 7.10 21.10
CA PRO A 35 24.81 7.27 19.69
C PRO A 35 25.54 6.20 18.85
N CYS A 36 24.90 5.79 17.76
CA CYS A 36 25.51 4.94 16.73
C CYS A 36 26.81 5.58 16.22
N PRO A 37 27.91 4.82 16.06
CA PRO A 37 29.12 5.36 15.45
C PRO A 37 28.83 5.70 13.98
N GLY A 38 29.13 6.94 13.58
CA GLY A 38 29.19 7.33 12.18
C GLY A 38 30.32 6.60 11.45
N PRO A 39 30.35 6.63 10.11
CA PRO A 39 31.38 5.94 9.36
C PRO A 39 32.70 6.69 9.53
N GLU A 40 33.55 6.21 10.45
CA GLU A 40 34.95 6.60 10.48
C GLU A 40 35.59 6.13 9.17
N GLY A 41 36.08 7.09 8.39
CA GLY A 41 36.90 6.83 7.21
C GLY A 41 38.19 6.15 7.66
N HIS A 42 38.22 4.83 7.55
CA HIS A 42 39.40 4.05 7.80
C HIS A 42 40.42 4.36 6.69
N LEU A 43 41.53 4.99 7.07
CA LEU A 43 42.72 5.09 6.23
C LEU A 43 43.25 3.66 6.08
N ASP A 44 43.00 3.04 4.93
CA ASP A 44 43.47 1.70 4.62
C ASP A 44 44.99 1.72 4.39
N ALA A 45 45.72 1.04 5.27
CA ALA A 45 47.09 0.62 5.01
C ALA A 45 47.10 -0.43 3.87
N PRO A 46 48.01 -0.38 2.90
CA PRO A 46 47.99 -1.30 1.76
C PRO A 46 48.54 -2.66 2.20
N GLY A 47 47.65 -3.61 2.52
CA GLY A 47 48.05 -5.00 2.74
C GLY A 47 47.16 -5.87 3.64
N SER A 48 46.10 -5.33 4.26
CA SER A 48 45.15 -6.18 4.99
C SER A 48 44.24 -6.94 4.01
N PRO A 49 44.14 -8.28 4.11
CA PRO A 49 43.14 -9.03 3.36
C PRO A 49 41.76 -8.49 3.71
N SER A 50 40.90 -8.28 2.71
CA SER A 50 39.53 -7.87 3.00
C SER A 50 38.90 -8.90 3.97
N PRO A 51 38.11 -8.48 4.98
CA PRO A 51 37.46 -9.39 5.93
C PRO A 51 36.60 -10.46 5.25
N ASN A 52 36.28 -10.25 3.97
CA ASN A 52 35.43 -11.08 3.14
C ASN A 52 36.21 -12.11 2.30
N SER A 53 37.54 -12.11 2.38
CA SER A 53 38.42 -12.98 1.57
C SER A 53 38.35 -14.46 1.94
N SER A 54 37.90 -14.80 3.14
CA SER A 54 37.74 -16.18 3.63
C SER A 54 36.31 -16.74 3.49
N MET A 55 35.38 -15.96 2.93
CA MET A 55 33.97 -16.36 2.85
C MET A 55 33.72 -17.21 1.60
N THR A 56 32.93 -18.26 1.75
CA THR A 56 32.40 -19.01 0.59
C THR A 56 31.44 -18.14 -0.22
N THR A 57 31.22 -18.49 -1.49
CA THR A 57 30.25 -17.79 -2.35
C THR A 57 28.84 -17.75 -1.74
N GLY A 58 28.44 -18.81 -1.02
CA GLY A 58 27.15 -18.86 -0.32
C GLY A 58 27.08 -17.87 0.85
N GLU A 59 28.13 -17.81 1.66
CA GLU A 59 28.24 -16.85 2.76
C GLU A 59 28.33 -15.41 2.26
N LEU A 60 29.03 -15.14 1.16
CA LEU A 60 29.05 -13.83 0.51
C LEU A 60 27.67 -13.42 0.00
N GLN A 61 26.92 -14.35 -0.61
CA GLN A 61 25.56 -14.08 -1.05
C GLN A 61 24.63 -13.80 0.13
N GLU A 62 24.78 -14.51 1.25
CA GLU A 62 23.98 -14.30 2.45
C GLU A 62 24.38 -13.01 3.18
N TYR A 63 25.67 -12.72 3.25
CA TYR A 63 26.23 -11.47 3.76
C TYR A 63 25.71 -10.28 2.97
N TRP A 64 25.85 -10.26 1.64
CA TRP A 64 25.28 -9.21 0.81
C TRP A 64 23.75 -9.15 0.90
N ARG A 65 23.07 -10.28 1.12
CA ARG A 65 21.62 -10.29 1.34
C ARG A 65 21.24 -9.67 2.69
N LYS A 66 22.02 -9.90 3.75
CA LYS A 66 21.86 -9.30 5.09
C LYS A 66 22.24 -7.83 5.09
N GLU A 67 23.33 -7.47 4.42
CA GLU A 67 23.81 -6.10 4.26
C GLU A 67 22.83 -5.26 3.43
N LYS A 68 22.31 -5.80 2.31
CA LYS A 68 21.23 -5.16 1.53
C LYS A 68 19.90 -5.09 2.28
N ARG A 69 19.61 -6.02 3.21
CA ARG A 69 18.43 -5.94 4.09
C ARG A 69 18.53 -4.81 5.11
N CYS A 70 19.74 -4.48 5.57
CA CYS A 70 19.95 -3.40 6.53
C CYS A 70 19.88 -1.99 5.91
N TRP A 71 19.93 -1.84 4.58
CA TRP A 71 20.07 -0.53 3.94
C TRP A 71 19.06 -0.29 2.82
N ARG A 72 17.86 0.16 3.21
CA ARG A 72 17.07 1.26 2.58
C ARG A 72 15.64 1.20 3.12
N ARG A 73 15.22 2.23 3.88
CA ARG A 73 13.78 2.44 4.10
C ARG A 73 13.11 2.51 2.74
N VAL A 74 12.08 1.70 2.52
CA VAL A 74 11.27 1.76 1.30
C VAL A 74 10.75 3.20 1.13
N LYS A 75 11.14 3.85 0.04
CA LYS A 75 10.73 5.23 -0.30
C LYS A 75 10.18 5.24 -1.72
N LEU A 76 9.18 6.07 -1.97
CA LEU A 76 8.73 6.33 -3.33
C LEU A 76 9.59 7.43 -3.96
N LEU A 77 9.97 7.19 -5.22
CA LEU A 77 10.61 8.13 -6.11
C LEU A 77 9.58 8.58 -7.14
N PHE A 78 9.56 9.88 -7.42
CA PHE A 78 8.75 10.48 -8.45
C PHE A 78 9.64 10.86 -9.62
N GLU A 79 9.18 10.58 -10.84
CA GLU A 79 9.82 10.99 -12.06
C GLU A 79 8.77 11.56 -13.02
N VAL A 80 9.02 12.74 -13.55
CA VAL A 80 8.16 13.30 -14.60
C VAL A 80 8.76 12.94 -15.95
N ALA A 81 8.47 11.73 -16.40
CA ALA A 81 9.18 11.08 -17.52
C ALA A 81 8.97 11.83 -18.84
N SER A 82 7.72 12.18 -19.15
CA SER A 82 7.36 12.82 -20.41
C SER A 82 6.32 13.91 -20.20
N ALA A 83 6.17 14.77 -21.21
CA ALA A 83 5.10 15.73 -21.30
C ALA A 83 4.56 15.73 -22.73
N ARG A 84 3.25 15.87 -22.88
CA ARG A 84 2.61 16.00 -24.19
C ARG A 84 1.66 17.18 -24.21
N ILE A 85 1.53 17.81 -25.36
CA ILE A 85 0.54 18.85 -25.59
C ILE A 85 -0.75 18.17 -26.03
N GLU A 86 -1.81 18.30 -25.24
CA GLU A 86 -3.15 17.89 -25.62
C GLU A 86 -3.93 19.09 -26.15
N GLU A 87 -4.52 18.91 -27.32
CA GLU A 87 -5.41 19.87 -27.94
C GLU A 87 -6.81 19.25 -28.06
N ARG A 88 -7.76 19.85 -27.34
CA ARG A 88 -9.18 19.53 -27.42
C ARG A 88 -9.89 20.67 -28.14
N LYS A 89 -11.11 20.42 -28.62
CA LYS A 89 -11.92 21.36 -29.42
C LYS A 89 -11.92 22.82 -28.92
N VAL A 90 -11.82 23.04 -27.61
CA VAL A 90 -11.87 24.38 -26.96
C VAL A 90 -10.72 24.65 -26.00
N SER A 91 -9.70 23.79 -25.93
CA SER A 91 -8.63 23.96 -24.94
C SER A 91 -7.34 23.27 -25.35
N LYS A 92 -6.21 23.93 -25.12
CA LYS A 92 -4.86 23.39 -25.33
C LYS A 92 -4.11 23.42 -24.01
N PHE A 93 -3.53 22.30 -23.60
CA PHE A 93 -2.81 22.19 -22.32
C PHE A 93 -1.71 21.14 -22.38
N VAL A 94 -0.77 21.20 -21.44
CA VAL A 94 0.31 20.22 -21.31
C VAL A 94 -0.07 19.20 -20.25
N MET A 95 0.01 17.92 -20.61
CA MET A 95 -0.11 16.77 -19.70
C MET A 95 1.27 16.26 -19.36
N TYR A 96 1.56 16.12 -18.07
CA TYR A 96 2.80 15.60 -17.53
C TYR A 96 2.58 14.16 -17.07
N GLN A 97 3.40 13.24 -17.57
CA GLN A 97 3.38 11.85 -17.16
C GLN A 97 4.30 11.66 -15.95
N ILE A 98 3.72 11.24 -14.83
CA ILE A 98 4.39 10.99 -13.57
C ILE A 98 4.53 9.49 -13.39
N VAL A 99 5.76 9.03 -13.21
CA VAL A 99 6.11 7.65 -12.88
C VAL A 99 6.48 7.58 -11.41
N VAL A 100 5.84 6.68 -10.68
CA VAL A 100 6.08 6.45 -9.25
C VAL A 100 6.73 5.09 -9.06
N ILE A 101 7.95 5.11 -8.52
CA ILE A 101 8.80 3.93 -8.36
C ILE A 101 9.09 3.70 -6.88
N GLN A 102 8.96 2.47 -6.42
CA GLN A 102 9.35 2.06 -5.09
C GLN A 102 10.84 1.73 -5.07
N THR A 103 11.59 2.39 -4.18
CA THR A 103 13.03 2.20 -4.02
C THR A 103 13.32 1.44 -2.72
N GLY A 104 14.43 0.69 -2.67
CA GLY A 104 14.80 -0.15 -1.52
C GLY A 104 14.26 -1.58 -1.58
N SER A 105 13.46 -1.90 -2.60
CA SER A 105 13.05 -3.25 -2.98
C SER A 105 12.96 -3.34 -4.50
N PHE A 106 12.90 -4.56 -5.06
CA PHE A 106 12.55 -4.72 -6.46
C PHE A 106 11.12 -4.21 -6.68
N ASP A 107 10.95 -3.22 -7.55
CA ASP A 107 9.64 -2.69 -7.92
C ASP A 107 9.19 -3.32 -9.24
N SER A 108 8.36 -4.36 -9.11
CA SER A 108 7.76 -5.05 -10.25
C SER A 108 6.62 -4.26 -10.91
N ASN A 109 6.12 -3.20 -10.27
CA ASN A 109 4.88 -2.55 -10.68
C ASN A 109 4.97 -1.02 -10.64
N LYS A 110 5.68 -0.45 -11.62
CA LYS A 110 5.79 1.02 -11.77
C LYS A 110 4.41 1.61 -12.02
N ALA A 111 4.00 2.57 -11.20
CA ALA A 111 2.74 3.27 -11.41
C ALA A 111 2.96 4.47 -12.33
N VAL A 112 2.09 4.64 -13.31
CA VAL A 112 2.13 5.74 -14.27
C VAL A 112 0.80 6.47 -14.23
N LEU A 113 0.84 7.78 -14.03
CA LEU A 113 -0.34 8.65 -13.98
C LEU A 113 -0.04 9.98 -14.67
N GLU A 114 -1.08 10.76 -14.96
CA GLU A 114 -0.94 11.95 -15.78
C GLU A 114 -1.67 13.14 -15.17
N ARG A 115 -0.97 14.28 -15.07
CA ARG A 115 -1.51 15.50 -14.47
C ARG A 115 -1.16 16.71 -15.31
N ARG A 116 -2.05 17.68 -15.36
CA ARG A 116 -1.75 19.00 -15.94
C ARG A 116 -1.31 19.97 -14.86
N TYR A 117 -0.72 21.09 -15.27
CA TYR A 117 -0.27 22.14 -14.37
C TYR A 117 -1.34 22.57 -13.35
N SER A 118 -2.60 22.73 -13.79
CA SER A 118 -3.67 23.18 -12.89
C SER A 118 -4.05 22.16 -11.82
N ASP A 119 -3.76 20.87 -12.02
CA ASP A 119 -3.97 19.86 -10.99
C ASP A 119 -2.92 20.01 -9.88
N PHE A 120 -1.67 20.29 -10.25
CA PHE A 120 -0.59 20.63 -9.31
C PHE A 120 -0.89 21.94 -8.56
N GLU A 121 -1.41 22.95 -9.25
CA GLU A 121 -1.81 24.22 -8.63
C GLU A 121 -2.94 24.00 -7.60
N MET A 122 -3.89 23.12 -7.92
CA MET A 122 -4.96 22.74 -6.99
C MET A 122 -4.41 21.99 -5.77
N LEU A 123 -3.45 21.07 -5.97
CA LEU A 123 -2.75 20.40 -4.87
C LEU A 123 -2.08 21.43 -3.96
N GLN A 124 -1.28 22.35 -4.51
CA GLN A 124 -0.60 23.39 -3.72
C GLN A 124 -1.60 24.24 -2.92
N LYS A 125 -2.70 24.66 -3.56
CA LYS A 125 -3.76 25.43 -2.89
C LYS A 125 -4.41 24.66 -1.73
N ASN A 126 -4.61 23.35 -1.87
CA ASN A 126 -5.20 22.53 -0.82
C ASN A 126 -4.19 22.27 0.31
N LEU A 127 -2.92 22.05 0.00
CA LEU A 127 -1.87 21.89 0.99
C LEU A 127 -1.65 23.17 1.80
N LEU A 128 -1.65 24.35 1.18
CA LEU A 128 -1.50 25.63 1.88
C LEU A 128 -2.66 25.96 2.84
N LYS A 129 -3.80 25.27 2.73
CA LYS A 129 -4.91 25.40 3.70
C LYS A 129 -4.66 24.58 4.96
N THR A 130 -4.03 23.42 4.82
CA THR A 130 -3.93 22.41 5.89
C THR A 130 -2.53 22.33 6.50
N PHE A 131 -1.47 22.58 5.72
CA PHE A 131 -0.06 22.35 6.05
C PHE A 131 0.82 23.57 5.74
N ARG A 132 0.29 24.78 5.91
CA ARG A 132 0.96 26.02 5.49
C ARG A 132 2.38 26.12 6.03
N GLU A 133 2.55 25.81 7.32
CA GLU A 133 3.83 25.93 8.03
C GLU A 133 4.83 24.87 7.52
N GLU A 134 4.37 23.64 7.27
CA GLU A 134 5.25 22.55 6.88
C GLU A 134 5.76 22.66 5.44
N ILE A 135 5.03 23.37 4.56
CA ILE A 135 5.40 23.53 3.15
C ILE A 135 5.91 24.94 2.80
N GLU A 136 6.17 25.80 3.79
CA GLU A 136 6.58 27.20 3.59
C GLU A 136 7.84 27.31 2.71
N ASP A 137 8.83 26.44 2.94
CA ASP A 137 10.10 26.41 2.21
C ASP A 137 10.02 25.71 0.84
N ILE A 138 8.87 25.14 0.48
CA ILE A 138 8.70 24.41 -0.78
C ILE A 138 8.28 25.37 -1.89
N ALA A 139 9.20 25.64 -2.80
CA ALA A 139 8.92 26.44 -3.99
C ALA A 139 7.96 25.70 -4.94
N PHE A 140 6.86 26.37 -5.30
CA PHE A 140 5.94 25.90 -6.34
C PHE A 140 6.27 26.55 -7.70
N PRO A 141 6.27 25.79 -8.82
CA PRO A 141 6.54 26.35 -10.14
C PRO A 141 5.55 27.47 -10.51
N LYS A 142 6.07 28.61 -10.97
CA LYS A 142 5.23 29.78 -11.27
C LYS A 142 4.42 29.60 -12.56
N LYS A 143 3.27 30.28 -12.60
CA LYS A 143 2.44 30.33 -13.80
C LYS A 143 3.03 31.36 -14.78
N HIS A 144 3.30 30.92 -16.01
CA HIS A 144 3.77 31.79 -17.08
C HIS A 144 2.59 32.16 -18.00
N LEU A 145 2.51 33.43 -18.41
CA LEU A 145 1.42 33.93 -19.25
C LEU A 145 1.66 33.66 -20.75
N VAL A 146 2.92 33.53 -21.16
CA VAL A 146 3.34 33.30 -22.55
C VAL A 146 4.39 32.18 -22.57
N GLY A 147 4.53 31.47 -23.68
CA GLY A 147 5.57 30.43 -23.87
C GLY A 147 5.28 29.10 -23.16
N ASN A 148 4.04 28.85 -22.75
CA ASN A 148 3.66 27.63 -22.02
C ASN A 148 3.88 26.30 -22.77
N PHE A 149 4.10 26.38 -24.08
CA PHE A 149 4.27 25.24 -24.99
C PHE A 149 5.67 25.14 -25.60
N THR A 150 6.61 26.00 -25.17
CA THR A 150 8.00 25.85 -25.61
C THR A 150 8.66 24.66 -24.91
N GLU A 151 9.58 23.99 -25.58
CA GLU A 151 10.23 22.79 -25.05
C GLU A 151 11.03 23.11 -23.78
N GLU A 152 11.65 24.29 -23.73
CA GLU A 152 12.43 24.77 -22.59
C GLU A 152 11.53 24.92 -21.35
N MET A 153 10.36 25.55 -21.52
CA MET A 153 9.39 25.76 -20.43
C MET A 153 8.79 24.44 -19.95
N ILE A 154 8.48 23.53 -20.87
CA ILE A 154 7.97 22.20 -20.53
C ILE A 154 9.05 21.42 -19.76
N SER A 155 10.30 21.47 -20.20
CA SER A 155 11.43 20.79 -19.55
C SER A 155 11.72 21.33 -18.15
N GLU A 156 11.74 22.66 -17.98
CA GLU A 156 11.90 23.31 -16.68
C GLU A 156 10.78 22.90 -15.72
N ARG A 157 9.53 22.92 -16.18
CA ARG A 157 8.37 22.49 -15.37
C ARG A 157 8.43 21.01 -15.02
N LYS A 158 8.88 20.13 -15.91
CA LYS A 158 9.05 18.70 -15.60
C LYS A 158 10.01 18.51 -14.42
N LEU A 159 11.15 19.20 -14.44
CA LEU A 159 12.13 19.13 -13.35
C LEU A 159 11.56 19.69 -12.06
N ALA A 160 10.94 20.86 -12.12
CA ALA A 160 10.38 21.53 -10.94
C ALA A 160 9.23 20.70 -10.31
N PHE A 161 8.39 20.04 -11.11
CA PHE A 161 7.36 19.14 -10.58
C PHE A 161 7.93 17.87 -9.96
N LYS A 162 9.00 17.31 -10.53
CA LYS A 162 9.72 16.18 -9.93
C LYS A 162 10.26 16.54 -8.55
N GLU A 163 10.93 17.68 -8.45
CA GLU A 163 11.49 18.19 -7.19
C GLU A 163 10.38 18.49 -6.18
N TYR A 164 9.33 19.19 -6.60
CA TYR A 164 8.17 19.50 -5.77
C TYR A 164 7.53 18.24 -5.15
N LEU A 165 7.23 17.21 -5.94
CA LEU A 165 6.67 15.96 -5.42
C LEU A 165 7.64 15.23 -4.47
N THR A 166 8.94 15.30 -4.76
CA THR A 166 9.98 14.71 -3.91
C THR A 166 10.04 15.39 -2.54
N LEU A 167 9.99 16.73 -2.51
CA LEU A 167 9.98 17.52 -1.27
C LEU A 167 8.70 17.29 -0.46
N LEU A 168 7.53 17.31 -1.11
CA LEU A 168 6.26 17.00 -0.43
C LEU A 168 6.25 15.61 0.20
N TYR A 169 6.76 14.61 -0.52
CA TYR A 169 6.80 13.23 -0.02
C TYR A 169 7.76 13.04 1.16
N ALA A 170 8.80 13.88 1.27
CA ALA A 170 9.72 13.86 2.40
C ALA A 170 9.03 14.28 3.72
N ILE A 171 8.01 15.14 3.63
CA ILE A 171 7.22 15.60 4.77
C ILE A 171 6.17 14.54 5.16
N ARG A 172 6.27 14.00 6.39
CA ARG A 172 5.44 12.87 6.82
C ARG A 172 3.94 13.19 6.87
N CYS A 173 3.53 14.35 7.39
CA CYS A 173 2.13 14.73 7.50
C CYS A 173 1.50 14.91 6.11
N VAL A 174 2.16 15.65 5.22
CA VAL A 174 1.76 15.84 3.82
C VAL A 174 1.67 14.51 3.06
N ARG A 175 2.70 13.67 3.13
CA ARG A 175 2.70 12.36 2.44
C ARG A 175 1.51 11.48 2.81
N ARG A 176 1.04 11.54 4.06
CA ARG A 176 -0.08 10.75 4.58
C ARG A 176 -1.41 11.49 4.48
N SER A 177 -1.40 12.72 3.97
CA SER A 177 -2.59 13.54 3.86
C SER A 177 -3.47 13.07 2.72
N ARG A 178 -4.78 13.36 2.83
CA ARG A 178 -5.72 13.05 1.76
C ARG A 178 -5.44 13.87 0.51
N GLU A 179 -5.03 15.12 0.66
CA GLU A 179 -4.72 16.04 -0.45
C GLU A 179 -3.63 15.45 -1.36
N PHE A 180 -2.55 14.94 -0.78
CA PHE A 180 -1.45 14.36 -1.54
C PHE A 180 -1.83 13.02 -2.19
N ILE A 181 -2.49 12.14 -1.43
CA ILE A 181 -2.93 10.82 -1.94
C ILE A 181 -3.97 11.01 -3.06
N ASP A 182 -4.96 11.88 -2.86
CA ASP A 182 -6.01 12.16 -3.83
C ASP A 182 -5.45 12.77 -5.11
N PHE A 183 -4.45 13.64 -5.02
CA PHE A 183 -3.77 14.14 -6.21
C PHE A 183 -3.21 12.98 -7.06
N LEU A 184 -2.67 11.94 -6.44
CA LEU A 184 -2.06 10.81 -7.16
C LEU A 184 -3.09 9.78 -7.64
N THR A 185 -4.25 9.62 -6.99
CA THR A 185 -5.15 8.48 -7.27
C THR A 185 -6.60 8.85 -7.57
N ARG A 186 -7.10 10.00 -7.09
CA ARG A 186 -8.54 10.31 -7.11
C ARG A 186 -9.13 10.47 -8.51
N PRO A 187 -8.46 11.11 -9.50
CA PRO A 187 -8.97 11.19 -10.87
C PRO A 187 -9.25 9.81 -11.48
N GLU A 188 -8.29 8.89 -11.38
CA GLU A 188 -8.39 7.52 -11.90
C GLU A 188 -9.46 6.73 -11.15
N LEU A 189 -9.52 6.83 -9.83
CA LEU A 189 -10.56 6.17 -9.04
C LEU A 189 -11.95 6.71 -9.40
N ARG A 190 -12.12 8.02 -9.53
CA ARG A 190 -13.42 8.60 -9.94
C ARG A 190 -13.84 8.09 -11.32
N GLU A 191 -12.91 7.97 -12.26
CA GLU A 191 -13.19 7.40 -13.59
C GLU A 191 -13.58 5.92 -13.49
N ALA A 192 -12.80 5.10 -12.78
CA ALA A 192 -13.07 3.67 -12.60
C ALA A 192 -14.44 3.41 -11.98
N PHE A 193 -14.78 4.14 -10.91
CA PHE A 193 -16.09 4.03 -10.26
C PHE A 193 -17.21 4.60 -11.13
N GLY A 194 -16.94 5.60 -11.97
CA GLY A 194 -17.85 6.05 -13.04
C GLY A 194 -18.14 4.95 -14.06
N CYS A 195 -17.12 4.24 -14.54
CA CYS A 195 -17.26 3.09 -15.43
C CYS A 195 -18.05 1.95 -14.77
N LEU A 196 -17.75 1.62 -13.51
CA LEU A 196 -18.48 0.61 -12.74
C LEU A 196 -19.97 0.94 -12.67
N ARG A 197 -20.32 2.19 -12.34
CA ARG A 197 -21.71 2.67 -12.33
C ARG A 197 -22.39 2.55 -13.69
N GLY A 198 -21.66 2.82 -14.76
CA GLY A 198 -22.15 2.68 -16.14
C GLY A 198 -22.19 1.24 -16.65
N GLY A 199 -21.92 0.22 -15.81
CA GLY A 199 -21.87 -1.18 -16.21
C GLY A 199 -20.65 -1.57 -17.06
N GLN A 200 -19.69 -0.66 -17.25
CA GLN A 200 -18.48 -0.88 -18.05
C GLN A 200 -17.38 -1.54 -17.19
N TYR A 201 -17.66 -2.74 -16.69
CA TYR A 201 -16.80 -3.42 -15.70
C TYR A 201 -15.38 -3.71 -16.22
N GLY A 202 -15.24 -4.05 -17.50
CA GLY A 202 -13.92 -4.26 -18.12
C GLY A 202 -13.04 -3.00 -18.07
N ARG A 203 -13.60 -1.87 -18.52
CA ARG A 203 -12.89 -0.57 -18.47
C ARG A 203 -12.59 -0.13 -17.03
N ALA A 204 -13.51 -0.39 -16.09
CA ALA A 204 -13.28 -0.10 -14.68
C ALA A 204 -12.07 -0.90 -14.16
N LEU A 205 -11.97 -2.19 -14.48
CA LEU A 205 -10.82 -3.02 -14.11
C LEU A 205 -9.51 -2.54 -14.74
N ASP A 206 -9.51 -2.16 -16.01
CA ASP A 206 -8.31 -1.65 -16.68
C ASP A 206 -7.72 -0.42 -15.95
N ILE A 207 -8.57 0.39 -15.33
CA ILE A 207 -8.15 1.52 -14.51
C ILE A 207 -7.74 1.05 -13.11
N LEU A 208 -8.56 0.21 -12.45
CA LEU A 208 -8.31 -0.28 -11.09
C LEU A 208 -6.98 -1.04 -10.97
N VAL A 209 -6.67 -1.91 -11.93
CA VAL A 209 -5.41 -2.68 -11.97
C VAL A 209 -4.18 -1.76 -12.03
N ARG A 210 -4.31 -0.57 -12.61
CA ARG A 210 -3.23 0.42 -12.67
C ARG A 210 -3.11 1.27 -11.41
N VAL A 211 -4.24 1.65 -10.79
CA VAL A 211 -4.24 2.56 -9.63
C VAL A 211 -4.07 1.85 -8.29
N VAL A 212 -4.55 0.61 -8.13
CA VAL A 212 -4.44 -0.14 -6.86
C VAL A 212 -2.98 -0.34 -6.42
N PRO A 213 -2.03 -0.72 -7.30
CA PRO A 213 -0.62 -0.81 -6.92
C PRO A 213 -0.03 0.53 -6.43
N LEU A 214 -0.49 1.64 -6.99
CA LEU A 214 -0.12 2.97 -6.51
C LEU A 214 -0.72 3.26 -5.14
N GLN A 215 -1.99 2.91 -4.91
CA GLN A 215 -2.61 3.03 -3.60
C GLN A 215 -1.88 2.20 -2.54
N GLU A 216 -1.46 0.97 -2.84
CA GLU A 216 -0.66 0.12 -1.95
C GLU A 216 0.62 0.82 -1.49
N LYS A 217 1.34 1.40 -2.45
CA LYS A 217 2.57 2.16 -2.22
C LYS A 217 2.35 3.39 -1.32
N LEU A 218 1.25 4.11 -1.51
CA LEU A 218 0.95 5.37 -0.81
C LEU A 218 0.32 5.13 0.58
N THR A 219 -0.49 4.09 0.70
CA THR A 219 -1.37 3.86 1.87
C THR A 219 -0.91 2.71 2.75
N ALA A 220 0.36 2.29 2.65
CA ALA A 220 0.95 1.28 3.55
C ALA A 220 0.77 1.59 5.06
N HIS A 221 0.59 2.87 5.42
CA HIS A 221 0.31 3.32 6.78
C HIS A 221 -1.16 3.18 7.21
N CYS A 222 -2.09 3.01 6.26
CA CYS A 222 -3.53 2.85 6.48
C CYS A 222 -4.15 1.98 5.37
N PRO A 223 -3.96 0.64 5.41
CA PRO A 223 -4.41 -0.27 4.34
C PRO A 223 -5.91 -0.22 4.02
N VAL A 224 -6.73 0.20 5.01
CA VAL A 224 -8.19 0.34 4.88
C VAL A 224 -8.59 1.29 3.75
N MET A 225 -7.73 2.24 3.37
CA MET A 225 -7.99 3.15 2.24
C MET A 225 -8.10 2.43 0.89
N MET A 226 -7.59 1.21 0.77
CA MET A 226 -7.64 0.41 -0.46
C MET A 226 -8.95 -0.39 -0.58
N VAL A 227 -9.67 -0.57 0.53
CA VAL A 227 -10.85 -1.42 0.60
C VAL A 227 -11.91 -1.05 -0.46
N PRO A 228 -12.27 0.23 -0.67
CA PRO A 228 -13.22 0.57 -1.72
C PRO A 228 -12.79 0.10 -3.11
N ALA A 229 -11.52 0.31 -3.48
CA ALA A 229 -11.00 -0.06 -4.80
C ALA A 229 -10.93 -1.58 -4.98
N LEU A 230 -10.50 -2.33 -3.95
CA LEU A 230 -10.47 -3.79 -3.98
C LEU A 230 -11.89 -4.39 -4.03
N CYS A 231 -12.84 -3.83 -3.29
CA CYS A 231 -14.25 -4.20 -3.39
C CYS A 231 -14.84 -3.90 -4.78
N ALA A 232 -14.47 -2.78 -5.40
CA ALA A 232 -14.86 -2.47 -6.77
C ALA A 232 -14.27 -3.48 -7.76
N MET A 233 -13.00 -3.89 -7.61
CA MET A 233 -12.40 -4.95 -8.42
C MET A 233 -13.16 -6.28 -8.26
N LEU A 234 -13.51 -6.67 -7.03
CA LEU A 234 -14.31 -7.87 -6.77
C LEU A 234 -15.64 -7.81 -7.53
N VAL A 235 -16.39 -6.70 -7.40
CA VAL A 235 -17.69 -6.51 -8.07
C VAL A 235 -17.52 -6.61 -9.58
N CYS A 236 -16.51 -5.94 -10.15
CA CYS A 236 -16.25 -6.01 -11.58
C CYS A 236 -15.88 -7.42 -12.05
N HIS A 237 -15.01 -8.15 -11.33
CA HIS A 237 -14.64 -9.52 -11.69
C HIS A 237 -15.84 -10.46 -11.62
N ARG A 238 -16.65 -10.34 -10.57
CA ARG A 238 -17.86 -11.15 -10.40
C ARG A 238 -18.85 -10.91 -11.55
N ASP A 239 -19.11 -9.65 -11.89
CA ASP A 239 -20.05 -9.29 -12.96
C ASP A 239 -19.50 -9.58 -14.37
N LEU A 240 -18.21 -9.92 -14.49
CA LEU A 240 -17.58 -10.45 -15.70
C LEU A 240 -17.42 -11.98 -15.68
N GLU A 241 -18.08 -12.67 -14.75
CA GLU A 241 -18.03 -14.13 -14.59
C GLU A 241 -16.63 -14.69 -14.33
N ARG A 242 -15.82 -13.93 -13.56
CA ARG A 242 -14.46 -14.30 -13.12
C ARG A 242 -14.41 -14.51 -11.60
N PRO A 243 -15.02 -15.58 -11.08
CA PRO A 243 -15.21 -15.76 -9.64
C PRO A 243 -13.90 -15.96 -8.88
N ALA A 244 -12.88 -16.59 -9.49
CA ALA A 244 -11.59 -16.83 -8.84
C ALA A 244 -10.85 -15.51 -8.56
N GLU A 245 -10.81 -14.61 -9.54
CA GLU A 245 -10.22 -13.29 -9.44
C GLU A 245 -11.03 -12.38 -8.51
N ALA A 246 -12.36 -12.49 -8.54
CA ALA A 246 -13.23 -11.78 -7.61
C ALA A 246 -12.93 -12.18 -6.16
N PHE A 247 -12.79 -13.48 -5.91
CA PHE A 247 -12.43 -14.01 -4.59
C PHE A 247 -11.06 -13.51 -4.14
N ALA A 248 -10.04 -13.56 -5.01
CA ALA A 248 -8.70 -13.07 -4.69
C ALA A 248 -8.68 -11.56 -4.35
N ALA A 249 -9.46 -10.74 -5.07
CA ALA A 249 -9.62 -9.32 -4.75
C ALA A 249 -10.29 -9.12 -3.37
N GLY A 250 -11.29 -9.95 -3.06
CA GLY A 250 -11.97 -9.93 -1.76
C GLY A 250 -11.11 -10.38 -0.59
N GLU A 251 -10.26 -11.40 -0.77
CA GLU A 251 -9.28 -11.81 0.24
C GLU A 251 -8.32 -10.65 0.57
N ARG A 252 -7.81 -9.95 -0.45
CA ARG A 252 -6.99 -8.75 -0.26
C ARG A 252 -7.75 -7.65 0.48
N ALA A 253 -9.03 -7.44 0.16
CA ALA A 253 -9.86 -6.46 0.86
C ALA A 253 -10.08 -6.83 2.34
N LEU A 254 -10.34 -8.11 2.65
CA LEU A 254 -10.48 -8.61 4.02
C LEU A 254 -9.15 -8.50 4.79
N GLN A 255 -8.01 -8.76 4.15
CA GLN A 255 -6.68 -8.54 4.75
C GLN A 255 -6.44 -7.06 5.10
N CYS A 256 -6.98 -6.12 4.30
CA CYS A 256 -6.91 -4.70 4.65
C CYS A 256 -7.81 -4.33 5.83
N LEU A 257 -8.86 -5.12 6.08
CA LEU A 257 -9.82 -4.90 7.15
C LEU A 257 -9.44 -5.57 8.47
N GLN A 258 -8.73 -6.70 8.47
CA GLN A 258 -8.21 -7.43 9.66
C GLN A 258 -9.00 -7.18 10.95
N ALA A 259 -8.55 -6.23 11.79
CA ALA A 259 -9.09 -5.93 13.13
C ALA A 259 -10.21 -4.87 13.13
N ARG A 260 -10.70 -4.43 11.96
CA ARG A 260 -11.69 -3.36 11.80
C ARG A 260 -13.06 -3.91 11.38
N GLU A 261 -13.62 -4.74 12.25
CA GLU A 261 -14.94 -5.35 12.05
C GLU A 261 -16.08 -4.32 11.93
N GLY A 262 -15.93 -3.14 12.56
CA GLY A 262 -16.91 -2.04 12.46
C GLY A 262 -16.86 -1.24 11.15
N HIS A 263 -16.03 -1.63 10.18
CA HIS A 263 -15.94 -0.91 8.92
C HIS A 263 -17.17 -1.17 8.03
N ARG A 264 -17.69 -0.14 7.35
CA ARG A 264 -18.93 -0.23 6.55
C ARG A 264 -18.91 -1.32 5.46
N TYR A 265 -17.73 -1.70 4.98
CA TYR A 265 -17.56 -2.74 3.98
C TYR A 265 -17.43 -4.15 4.56
N TYR A 266 -17.22 -4.31 5.87
CA TYR A 266 -16.84 -5.59 6.46
C TYR A 266 -17.92 -6.66 6.29
N ALA A 267 -19.14 -6.42 6.79
CA ALA A 267 -20.23 -7.39 6.66
C ALA A 267 -20.67 -7.63 5.20
N PRO A 268 -20.88 -6.61 4.34
CA PRO A 268 -21.23 -6.85 2.94
C PRO A 268 -20.13 -7.56 2.13
N LEU A 269 -18.86 -7.37 2.50
CA LEU A 269 -17.75 -8.10 1.89
C LEU A 269 -17.73 -9.57 2.32
N LEU A 270 -17.95 -9.87 3.61
CA LEU A 270 -18.06 -11.25 4.10
C LEU A 270 -19.19 -11.99 3.40
N ASP A 271 -20.37 -11.37 3.28
CA ASP A 271 -21.52 -11.93 2.59
C ASP A 271 -21.22 -12.26 1.11
N ALA A 272 -20.60 -11.32 0.39
CA ALA A 272 -20.16 -11.54 -0.99
C ALA A 272 -19.10 -12.64 -1.10
N MET A 273 -18.18 -12.73 -0.15
CA MET A 273 -17.13 -13.75 -0.11
C MET A 273 -17.67 -15.15 0.18
N ILE A 274 -18.69 -15.28 1.02
CA ILE A 274 -19.38 -16.57 1.28
C ILE A 274 -20.04 -17.06 -0.02
N CYS A 275 -20.75 -16.18 -0.73
CA CYS A 275 -21.36 -16.52 -2.02
C CYS A 275 -20.31 -17.01 -3.04
N LEU A 276 -19.17 -16.32 -3.13
CA LEU A 276 -18.07 -16.68 -4.02
C LEU A 276 -17.38 -17.97 -3.60
N ALA A 277 -17.15 -18.18 -2.30
CA ALA A 277 -16.55 -19.41 -1.77
C ALA A 277 -17.42 -20.62 -2.09
N TYR A 278 -18.74 -20.52 -1.87
CA TYR A 278 -19.69 -21.56 -2.22
C TYR A 278 -19.63 -21.91 -3.72
N ALA A 279 -19.66 -20.90 -4.58
CA ALA A 279 -19.56 -21.10 -6.03
C ALA A 279 -18.23 -21.74 -6.48
N LEU A 280 -17.14 -21.51 -5.73
CA LEU A 280 -15.81 -22.06 -6.01
C LEU A 280 -15.53 -23.38 -5.27
N GLY A 281 -16.46 -23.89 -4.45
CA GLY A 281 -16.24 -25.07 -3.61
C GLY A 281 -15.16 -24.88 -2.53
N LYS A 282 -14.92 -23.64 -2.08
CA LYS A 282 -13.98 -23.31 -0.99
C LYS A 282 -14.68 -23.36 0.36
N ASP A 283 -13.92 -23.65 1.42
CA ASP A 283 -14.43 -23.54 2.79
C ASP A 283 -14.81 -22.08 3.13
N PHE A 284 -16.02 -21.91 3.66
CA PHE A 284 -16.58 -20.62 4.05
C PHE A 284 -17.06 -20.58 5.50
N VAL A 285 -16.85 -21.65 6.28
CA VAL A 285 -17.31 -21.73 7.68
C VAL A 285 -16.75 -20.56 8.50
N SER A 286 -15.45 -20.30 8.38
CA SER A 286 -14.80 -19.17 9.08
C SER A 286 -15.29 -17.79 8.64
N LEU A 287 -15.78 -17.63 7.41
CA LEU A 287 -16.37 -16.38 6.92
C LEU A 287 -17.77 -16.20 7.49
N GLN A 288 -18.54 -17.29 7.58
CA GLN A 288 -19.89 -17.31 8.12
C GLN A 288 -19.90 -17.02 9.63
N GLU A 289 -18.99 -17.61 10.39
CA GLU A 289 -18.81 -17.33 11.83
C GLU A 289 -18.52 -15.84 12.06
N LYS A 290 -17.55 -15.27 11.32
CA LYS A 290 -17.22 -13.84 11.40
C LYS A 290 -18.40 -12.93 11.04
N LEU A 291 -19.21 -13.33 10.06
CA LEU A 291 -20.39 -12.57 9.66
C LEU A 291 -21.43 -12.58 10.79
N GLN A 292 -21.73 -13.75 11.37
CA GLN A 292 -22.66 -13.89 12.50
C GLN A 292 -22.19 -13.08 13.72
N GLU A 293 -20.91 -13.18 14.08
CA GLU A 293 -20.34 -12.39 15.17
C GLU A 293 -20.46 -10.88 14.91
N SER A 294 -20.20 -10.43 13.69
CA SER A 294 -20.32 -9.01 13.32
C SER A 294 -21.76 -8.50 13.45
N GLN A 295 -22.74 -9.32 13.05
CA GLN A 295 -24.16 -9.00 13.12
C GLN A 295 -24.67 -8.94 14.57
N LEU A 296 -24.15 -9.80 15.45
CA LEU A 296 -24.47 -9.79 16.88
C LEU A 296 -23.91 -8.55 17.59
N ARG A 297 -22.68 -8.12 17.23
CA ARG A 297 -22.03 -6.94 17.82
C ARG A 297 -22.63 -5.62 17.33
N GLN A 298 -22.91 -5.54 16.03
CA GLN A 298 -23.55 -4.40 15.41
C GLN A 298 -24.55 -4.88 14.36
N PRO A 299 -25.85 -4.91 14.68
CA PRO A 299 -26.87 -5.07 13.66
C PRO A 299 -26.75 -3.87 12.73
N SER A 300 -26.18 -4.07 11.54
CA SER A 300 -25.88 -2.95 10.65
C SER A 300 -27.19 -2.19 10.36
N PRO A 301 -27.27 -0.87 10.57
CA PRO A 301 -28.48 -0.11 10.25
C PRO A 301 -28.72 0.01 8.73
N TRP A 302 -27.75 -0.42 7.92
CA TRP A 302 -27.72 -0.17 6.48
C TRP A 302 -27.43 -1.49 5.76
N GLY A 303 -28.50 -2.22 5.43
CA GLY A 303 -28.48 -3.47 4.67
C GLY A 303 -28.12 -3.29 3.19
N PHE A 304 -27.05 -2.56 2.90
CA PHE A 304 -26.54 -2.41 1.55
C PHE A 304 -25.68 -3.61 1.17
N THR A 305 -25.90 -4.10 -0.05
CA THR A 305 -25.02 -5.04 -0.70
C THR A 305 -23.65 -4.40 -0.98
N LEU A 306 -22.63 -5.24 -1.15
CA LEU A 306 -21.29 -4.77 -1.52
C LEU A 306 -21.31 -3.89 -2.78
N LYS A 307 -22.13 -4.27 -3.76
CA LYS A 307 -22.29 -3.53 -5.02
C LYS A 307 -22.88 -2.14 -4.79
N GLU A 308 -23.93 -2.02 -3.99
CA GLU A 308 -24.53 -0.71 -3.66
C GLU A 308 -23.54 0.22 -2.96
N LEU A 309 -22.73 -0.30 -2.04
CA LEU A 309 -21.68 0.48 -1.40
C LEU A 309 -20.64 0.96 -2.41
N THR A 310 -20.16 0.09 -3.29
CA THR A 310 -19.17 0.49 -4.32
C THR A 310 -19.72 1.55 -5.27
N VAL A 311 -20.99 1.43 -5.71
CA VAL A 311 -21.64 2.40 -6.60
C VAL A 311 -21.73 3.80 -5.99
N ARG A 312 -21.82 3.90 -4.66
CA ARG A 312 -21.92 5.17 -3.93
C ARG A 312 -20.59 5.88 -3.71
N GLU A 313 -19.46 5.24 -3.99
CA GLU A 313 -18.14 5.86 -3.83
C GLU A 313 -17.86 6.93 -4.89
N TYR A 314 -17.12 7.99 -4.54
CA TYR A 314 -16.69 9.04 -5.48
C TYR A 314 -17.84 9.72 -6.26
N LEU A 315 -19.03 9.88 -5.65
CA LEU A 315 -20.14 10.64 -6.22
C LEU A 315 -19.95 12.16 -6.16
N TYR A 316 -19.06 12.64 -5.28
CA TYR A 316 -18.73 14.05 -5.06
C TYR A 316 -17.21 14.26 -5.09
#